data_AF-A0A1M5K124-F1
#
_entry.id   AF-A0A1M5K124-F1
#
_cell.length_a   1.000
_cell.length_b   1.000
_cell.length_c   1.000
_cell.angle_alpha   90.00
_cell.angle_beta   90.00
_cell.angle_gamma   90.00
#
_symmetry.space_group_name_H-M   'P 1'
#
loop_
_entity.id
_entity.type
_entity.pdbx_description
1 polymer ?
#
loop_
_entity_poly.entity_id
_entity_poly.type
_entity_poly.pdbx_seq_one_letter_code
_entity_poly.pdbx_strand_id
1 'polypeptide(L)'
;MNVQRHPFAFLSSQRFWLSGPATLVVTLLVMLAMAAWFPPGIGKVNNIIVPLVMFPLIWAVLFFYTYLTQRMQSAWWLLVVLAVVNGVILAFQFWGK
;
A
#
# COMPACT_ATOMS: atom_id res chain seq x y z
N MET A 1 -14.50 34.49 -20.59
CA MET A 1 -13.48 34.01 -19.63
C MET A 1 -13.00 32.65 -20.08
N ASN A 2 -11.79 32.56 -20.65
CA ASN A 2 -11.22 31.31 -21.13
C ASN A 2 -10.52 30.61 -19.96
N VAL A 3 -11.19 29.64 -19.32
CA VAL A 3 -10.60 28.87 -18.23
C VAL A 3 -9.63 27.87 -18.85
N GLN A 4 -8.38 28.28 -19.02
CA GLN A 4 -7.28 27.39 -19.39
C GLN A 4 -7.04 26.38 -18.26
N ARG A 5 -7.80 25.27 -18.25
CA ARG A 5 -7.50 24.14 -17.37
C ARG A 5 -6.30 23.41 -17.96
N HIS A 6 -5.16 23.48 -17.29
CA HIS A 6 -4.02 22.63 -17.66
C HIS A 6 -4.45 21.16 -17.60
N PRO A 7 -4.22 20.36 -18.67
CA PRO A 7 -4.67 18.97 -18.74
C PRO A 7 -4.11 18.09 -17.60
N PHE A 8 -3.01 18.51 -16.98
CA PHE A 8 -2.27 17.78 -15.95
C PHE A 8 -2.40 18.35 -14.53
N ALA A 9 -3.33 19.29 -14.28
CA ALA A 9 -3.51 19.86 -12.94
C ALA A 9 -3.82 18.79 -11.86
N PHE A 10 -4.37 17.64 -12.26
CA PHE A 10 -4.64 16.51 -11.36
C PHE A 10 -3.38 15.85 -10.78
N LEU A 11 -2.24 15.86 -11.52
CA LEU A 11 -0.97 15.29 -11.05
C LEU A 11 -0.33 16.10 -9.91
N SER A 12 -0.75 17.36 -9.73
CA SER A 12 -0.30 18.21 -8.62
C SER A 12 -1.10 17.95 -7.32
N SER A 13 -2.23 17.24 -7.41
CA SER A 13 -3.07 16.96 -6.25
C SER A 13 -2.41 15.96 -5.32
N GLN A 14 -2.23 16.34 -4.06
CA GLN A 14 -1.76 15.43 -3.00
C GLN A 14 -2.64 14.18 -2.88
N ARG A 15 -3.96 14.32 -3.15
CA ARG A 15 -4.90 13.19 -3.13
C ARG A 15 -4.61 12.16 -4.22
N PHE A 16 -4.17 12.60 -5.40
CA PHE A 16 -3.82 11.70 -6.49
C PHE A 16 -2.62 10.82 -6.10
N TRP A 17 -1.56 11.45 -5.62
CA TRP A 17 -0.34 10.75 -5.17
C TRP A 17 -0.58 9.84 -3.98
N LEU A 18 -1.33 10.32 -2.98
CA LEU A 18 -1.59 9.54 -1.78
C LEU A 18 -2.48 8.34 -2.08
N SER A 19 -3.60 8.57 -2.77
CA SER A 19 -4.62 7.53 -2.95
C SER A 19 -4.21 6.52 -4.01
N GLY A 20 -3.48 6.92 -5.05
CA GLY A 20 -3.07 6.03 -6.14
C GLY A 20 -1.68 5.41 -5.91
N PRO A 21 -0.58 6.07 -6.33
CA PRO A 21 0.76 5.49 -6.27
C PRO A 21 1.19 5.05 -4.86
N ALA A 22 0.94 5.87 -3.83
CA ALA A 22 1.42 5.56 -2.48
C ALA A 22 0.71 4.35 -1.87
N THR A 23 -0.62 4.23 -2.00
CA THR A 23 -1.34 3.03 -1.53
C THR A 23 -0.89 1.77 -2.24
N LEU A 24 -0.57 1.86 -3.54
CA LEU A 24 -0.08 0.73 -4.33
C LEU A 24 1.29 0.26 -3.82
N VAL A 25 2.23 1.19 -3.63
CA VAL A 25 3.56 0.87 -3.07
C VAL A 25 3.45 0.26 -1.67
N VAL A 26 2.63 0.86 -0.79
CA VAL A 26 2.42 0.33 0.57
C VAL A 26 1.79 -1.06 0.52
N THR A 27 0.84 -1.30 -0.39
CA THR A 27 0.21 -2.62 -0.52
C THR A 27 1.19 -3.68 -1.03
N LEU A 28 2.06 -3.34 -1.98
CA LEU A 28 3.13 -4.24 -2.41
C LEU A 28 4.06 -4.59 -1.24
N LEU A 29 4.37 -3.61 -0.41
CA LEU A 29 5.21 -3.80 0.78
C LEU A 29 4.53 -4.72 1.80
N VAL A 30 3.23 -4.53 2.05
CA VAL A 30 2.42 -5.43 2.89
C VAL A 30 2.39 -6.85 2.32
N MET A 31 2.17 -7.01 1.02
CA MET A 31 2.18 -8.32 0.35
C MET A 31 3.54 -9.02 0.51
N LEU A 32 4.64 -8.29 0.29
CA LEU A 32 6.00 -8.81 0.44
C LEU A 32 6.28 -9.23 1.88
N ALA A 33 5.91 -8.40 2.86
CA ALA A 33 6.08 -8.75 4.27
C ALA A 33 5.22 -9.96 4.66
N MET A 34 3.98 -10.03 4.17
CA MET A 34 3.10 -11.18 4.37
C MET A 34 3.70 -12.48 3.83
N ALA A 35 4.43 -12.44 2.72
CA ALA A 35 5.13 -13.61 2.21
C ALA A 35 6.27 -14.10 3.13
N ALA A 36 6.80 -13.25 4.01
CA ALA A 36 7.85 -13.61 4.96
C ALA A 36 7.32 -14.33 6.20
N TRP A 37 6.15 -13.93 6.73
CA TRP A 37 5.62 -14.47 7.99
C TRP A 37 4.42 -15.42 7.82
N PHE A 38 3.74 -15.41 6.68
CA PHE A 38 2.56 -16.24 6.48
C PHE A 38 2.94 -17.73 6.35
N PRO A 39 2.23 -18.65 7.02
CA PRO A 39 2.60 -20.06 7.02
C PRO A 39 2.40 -20.70 5.63
N PRO A 40 3.32 -21.57 5.18
CA PRO A 40 3.30 -22.14 3.83
C PRO A 40 2.19 -23.18 3.60
N GLY A 41 1.58 -23.71 4.68
CA GLY A 41 0.51 -24.71 4.61
C GLY A 41 0.96 -26.07 4.06
N ILE A 42 0.01 -26.99 3.86
CA ILE A 42 0.28 -28.37 3.39
C ILE A 42 0.90 -28.35 1.98
N GLY A 43 0.39 -27.48 1.10
CA GLY A 43 0.89 -27.33 -0.27
C GLY A 43 2.19 -26.54 -0.40
N LYS A 44 2.76 -26.05 0.70
CA LYS A 44 4.00 -25.26 0.77
C LYS A 44 4.03 -23.93 -0.02
N VAL A 45 2.88 -23.44 -0.50
CA VAL A 45 2.77 -22.26 -1.36
C VAL A 45 1.83 -21.18 -0.81
N ASN A 46 1.18 -21.40 0.33
CA ASN A 46 0.19 -20.46 0.86
C ASN A 46 0.81 -19.10 1.21
N ASN A 47 2.07 -19.10 1.62
CA ASN A 47 2.86 -17.91 1.87
C ASN A 47 3.08 -17.03 0.61
N ILE A 48 2.78 -17.53 -0.59
CA ILE A 48 2.86 -16.76 -1.84
C ILE A 48 1.46 -16.47 -2.37
N ILE A 49 0.62 -17.51 -2.45
CA ILE A 49 -0.72 -17.41 -3.05
C ILE A 49 -1.62 -16.49 -2.21
N VAL A 50 -1.61 -16.63 -0.88
CA VAL A 50 -2.50 -15.83 -0.02
C VAL A 50 -2.17 -14.34 -0.11
N PRO A 51 -0.91 -13.88 0.05
CA PRO A 51 -0.58 -12.47 -0.15
C PRO A 51 -0.94 -11.95 -1.55
N LEU A 52 -0.70 -12.75 -2.59
CA LEU A 52 -0.98 -12.35 -3.97
C LEU A 52 -2.48 -12.17 -4.24
N VAL A 53 -3.33 -13.05 -3.69
CA VAL A 53 -4.79 -12.93 -3.78
C VAL A 53 -5.32 -11.80 -2.90
N MET A 54 -4.67 -11.54 -1.75
CA MET A 54 -5.03 -10.44 -0.84
C MET A 54 -4.60 -9.07 -1.37
N PHE A 55 -3.58 -8.99 -2.23
CA PHE A 55 -3.05 -7.76 -2.81
C PHE A 55 -4.15 -6.80 -3.33
N PRO A 56 -5.05 -7.18 -4.26
CA PRO A 56 -6.07 -6.28 -4.76
C PRO A 56 -7.07 -5.84 -3.67
N LEU A 57 -7.35 -6.69 -2.68
CA LEU A 57 -8.27 -6.38 -1.58
C LEU A 57 -7.66 -5.36 -0.63
N ILE A 58 -6.40 -5.55 -0.22
CA ILE A 58 -5.68 -4.61 0.63
C ILE A 58 -5.54 -3.27 -0.08
N TRP A 59 -5.17 -3.30 -1.37
CA TRP A 59 -5.03 -2.09 -2.18
C TRP A 59 -6.35 -1.33 -2.28
N ALA A 60 -7.45 -2.02 -2.60
CA ALA A 60 -8.76 -1.40 -2.70
C ALA A 60 -9.18 -0.74 -1.37
N VAL A 61 -8.99 -1.42 -0.24
CA VAL A 61 -9.29 -0.87 1.09
C VAL A 61 -8.46 0.39 1.36
N LEU A 62 -7.15 0.37 1.10
CA LEU A 62 -6.29 1.53 1.31
C LEU A 62 -6.63 2.68 0.34
N PHE A 63 -6.88 2.36 -0.93
CA PHE A 63 -7.30 3.32 -1.94
C PHE A 63 -8.59 4.02 -1.52
N PHE A 64 -9.64 3.27 -1.19
CA PHE A 64 -10.91 3.85 -0.77
C PHE A 64 -10.77 4.63 0.54
N TYR A 65 -10.05 4.09 1.53
CA TYR A 65 -9.84 4.81 2.79
C TYR A 65 -9.14 6.16 2.60
N THR A 66 -8.06 6.19 1.81
CA THR A 66 -7.28 7.40 1.56
C THR A 66 -8.03 8.38 0.65
N TYR A 67 -8.87 7.88 -0.27
CA TYR A 67 -9.68 8.69 -1.17
C TYR A 67 -10.88 9.35 -0.48
N LEU A 68 -11.59 8.61 0.37
CA LEU A 68 -12.78 9.08 1.11
C LEU A 68 -12.43 9.84 2.39
N THR A 69 -11.20 9.73 2.88
CA THR A 69 -10.75 10.43 4.08
C THR A 69 -10.88 11.94 3.95
N GLN A 70 -11.51 12.57 4.95
CA GLN A 70 -11.57 14.03 5.09
C GLN A 70 -10.28 14.61 5.68
N ARG A 71 -9.66 13.88 6.63
CA ARG A 71 -8.43 14.29 7.34
C ARG A 71 -7.19 13.70 6.69
N MET A 72 -6.58 14.47 5.79
CA MET A 72 -5.40 14.04 5.02
C MET A 72 -4.24 13.52 5.88
N GLN A 73 -4.02 14.13 7.05
CA GLN A 73 -2.96 13.72 7.99
C GLN A 73 -3.15 12.29 8.50
N SER A 74 -4.40 11.87 8.77
CA SER A 74 -4.70 10.50 9.23
C SER A 74 -4.42 9.45 8.16
N ALA A 75 -4.66 9.77 6.89
CA ALA A 75 -4.31 8.90 5.76
C ALA A 75 -2.79 8.75 5.60
N TRP A 76 -2.03 9.85 5.71
CA TRP A 76 -0.57 9.80 5.72
C TRP A 76 -0.02 8.93 6.85
N TRP A 77 -0.49 9.16 8.07
CA TRP A 77 -0.04 8.39 9.22
C TRP A 77 -0.31 6.89 9.06
N LEU A 78 -1.48 6.51 8.55
CA LEU A 78 -1.79 5.10 8.29
C LEU A 78 -0.79 4.48 7.30
N LEU A 79 -0.54 5.15 6.16
CA LEU A 79 0.37 4.63 5.14
C LEU A 79 1.81 4.54 5.63
N VAL A 80 2.28 5.55 6.38
CA VAL A 80 3.64 5.56 6.96
C VAL A 80 3.79 4.43 7.97
N VAL A 81 2.82 4.26 8.88
CA VAL A 81 2.86 3.17 9.87
C VAL A 81 2.89 1.81 9.17
N LEU A 82 2.03 1.59 8.18
CA LEU A 82 2.04 0.34 7.40
C LEU A 82 3.35 0.12 6.68
N ALA A 83 3.91 1.14 6.03
CA ALA A 83 5.19 1.05 5.33
C ALA A 83 6.34 0.72 6.30
N VAL A 84 6.40 1.39 7.45
CA VAL A 84 7.44 1.18 8.46
C VAL A 84 7.33 -0.21 9.07
N VAL A 85 6.14 -0.63 9.53
CA VAL A 85 5.96 -1.94 10.16
C VAL A 85 6.33 -3.07 9.20
N ASN A 86 5.80 -3.04 7.98
CA ASN A 86 6.08 -4.09 7.00
C ASN A 86 7.53 -4.01 6.49
N GLY A 87 8.12 -2.82 6.44
CA GLY A 87 9.52 -2.62 6.07
C GLY A 87 10.47 -3.17 7.11
N VAL A 88 10.14 -2.99 8.39
CA VAL A 88 10.89 -3.56 9.52
C VAL A 88 10.81 -5.08 9.51
N ILE A 89 9.64 -5.68 9.25
CA ILE A 89 9.50 -7.14 9.09
C ILE A 89 10.43 -7.66 7.99
N LEU A 90 10.43 -7.02 6.83
CA LEU A 90 11.32 -7.39 5.72
C LEU A 90 12.80 -7.21 6.10
N ALA A 91 13.15 -6.09 6.72
CA ALA A 91 14.53 -5.83 7.16
C ALA A 91 15.01 -6.91 8.14
N PHE A 92 14.20 -7.32 9.12
CA PHE A 92 14.53 -8.42 10.03
C PHE A 92 14.66 -9.76 9.30
N GLN A 93 13.79 -10.04 8.32
CA GLN A 93 13.87 -11.26 7.52
C GLN A 93 15.16 -11.37 6.70
N PHE A 94 15.70 -10.24 6.24
CA PHE A 94 16.96 -10.19 5.50
C PHE A 94 18.19 -10.08 6.42
N TRP A 95 18.08 -9.42 7.57
CA TRP A 95 19.17 -9.26 8.53
C TRP A 95 19.48 -10.56 9.30
N GLY A 96 18.44 -11.36 9.58
CA GLY A 96 18.59 -12.65 10.26
C GLY A 96 19.09 -13.79 9.36
N LYS A 97 19.50 -13.49 8.11
CA LYS A 97 20.08 -14.44 7.16
C LYS A 97 21.57 -14.18 6.97
#